data_AF-M0P8E7-F1
#
_entry.id   AF-M0P8E7-F1
#
_cell.length_a   1.000
_cell.length_b   1.000
_cell.length_c   1.000
_cell.angle_alpha   90.00
_cell.angle_beta   90.00
_cell.angle_gamma   90.00
#
_symmetry.space_group_name_H-M   'P 1'
#
loop_
_entity.id
_entity.type
_entity.pdbx_description
1 polymer ?
#
loop_
_entity_poly.entity_id
_entity_poly.type
_entity_poly.pdbx_seq_one_letter_code
_entity_poly.pdbx_strand_id
1 'polypeptide(L)'
;MSNPWDDWDHVLKVDPDKELLGDETFEDVCRTGTDAIEIGGTLDITAEKMNRVVDAAAEYDVPLYQEPSNPGVVVDSPALDGYLIPTVFNAGGPFWITGAHKEWVRIDDLDWDRTHTEAYIVMNPDAAVAQLTDADCDLAADDVEALSLIHIS
;
A
#
# COMPACT_ATOMS: atom_id res chain seq x y z
N MET A 1 -10.84 -13.38 15.07
CA MET A 1 -11.38 -12.91 13.78
C MET A 1 -10.29 -13.20 12.78
N SER A 2 -10.60 -13.86 11.68
CA SER A 2 -9.60 -14.06 10.62
C SER A 2 -9.59 -12.82 9.74
N ASN A 3 -8.42 -12.32 9.39
CA ASN A 3 -8.31 -11.26 8.40
C ASN A 3 -8.51 -11.84 6.99
N PRO A 4 -8.91 -11.03 6.01
CA PRO A 4 -9.02 -11.47 4.61
C PRO A 4 -7.72 -12.07 4.06
N TRP A 5 -6.57 -11.62 4.57
CA TRP A 5 -5.24 -12.02 4.14
C TRP A 5 -4.58 -13.14 4.95
N ASP A 6 -5.29 -13.74 5.92
CA ASP A 6 -4.70 -14.79 6.77
C ASP A 6 -4.26 -16.03 5.97
N ASP A 7 -4.86 -16.26 4.80
CA ASP A 7 -4.58 -17.38 3.89
C ASP A 7 -3.87 -16.93 2.59
N TRP A 8 -3.41 -15.68 2.47
CA TRP A 8 -2.70 -15.21 1.28
C TRP A 8 -1.24 -15.68 1.26
N ASP A 9 -0.78 -16.16 0.11
CA ASP A 9 0.61 -16.56 -0.15
C ASP A 9 1.32 -15.60 -1.12
N HIS A 10 0.58 -14.91 -1.99
CA HIS A 10 1.12 -14.03 -3.02
C HIS A 10 0.23 -12.81 -3.26
N VAL A 11 0.82 -11.61 -3.18
CA VAL A 11 0.20 -10.34 -3.55
C VAL A 11 0.97 -9.72 -4.71
N LEU A 12 0.26 -9.31 -5.75
CA LEU A 12 0.83 -8.62 -6.89
C LEU A 12 0.67 -7.11 -6.71
N LYS A 13 1.77 -6.40 -6.49
CA LYS A 13 1.78 -4.94 -6.38
C LYS A 13 1.91 -4.28 -7.75
N VAL A 14 0.98 -3.40 -8.09
CA VAL A 14 0.94 -2.65 -9.36
C VAL A 14 1.18 -1.18 -9.06
N ASP A 15 2.23 -0.63 -9.69
CA ASP A 15 2.56 0.79 -9.63
C ASP A 15 1.78 1.56 -10.72
N PRO A 16 0.80 2.42 -10.35
CA PRO A 16 -0.04 3.11 -11.32
C PRO A 16 0.71 4.11 -12.21
N ASP A 17 1.90 4.55 -11.80
CA ASP A 17 2.76 5.43 -12.61
C ASP A 17 3.43 4.69 -13.78
N LYS A 18 3.59 3.38 -13.66
CA LYS A 18 4.32 2.58 -14.64
C LYS A 18 3.40 2.04 -15.73
N GLU A 19 3.99 1.83 -16.90
CA GLU A 19 3.39 1.04 -17.97
C GLU A 19 3.59 -0.45 -17.68
N LEU A 20 2.64 -1.28 -18.12
CA LEU A 20 2.81 -2.72 -18.13
C LEU A 20 3.93 -3.12 -19.11
N LEU A 21 4.53 -4.27 -18.88
CA LEU A 21 5.68 -4.71 -19.66
C LEU A 21 5.27 -5.12 -21.07
N GLY A 22 5.75 -4.40 -22.10
CA GLY A 22 5.54 -4.80 -23.49
C GLY A 22 4.07 -4.78 -23.89
N ASP A 23 3.52 -5.94 -24.26
CA ASP A 23 2.13 -6.10 -24.72
C ASP A 23 1.20 -6.68 -23.63
N GLU A 24 1.68 -6.78 -22.38
CA GLU A 24 0.90 -7.27 -21.24
C GLU A 24 -0.30 -6.35 -20.94
N THR A 25 -1.40 -6.95 -20.49
CA THR A 25 -2.66 -6.26 -20.19
C THR A 25 -3.02 -6.37 -18.71
N PHE A 26 -3.98 -5.56 -18.26
CA PHE A 26 -4.53 -5.74 -16.90
C PHE A 26 -5.27 -7.07 -16.74
N GLU A 27 -5.75 -7.70 -17.82
CA GLU A 27 -6.27 -9.07 -17.78
C GLU A 27 -5.18 -10.06 -17.37
N ASP A 28 -3.98 -9.93 -17.96
CA ASP A 28 -2.84 -10.79 -17.64
C ASP A 28 -2.41 -10.62 -16.18
N VAL A 29 -2.33 -9.37 -15.70
CA VAL A 29 -2.07 -9.02 -14.29
C VAL A 29 -3.08 -9.69 -13.36
N CYS A 30 -4.38 -9.59 -13.67
CA CYS A 30 -5.46 -10.13 -12.84
C CYS A 30 -5.59 -11.66 -12.91
N ARG A 31 -4.95 -12.32 -13.89
CA ARG A 31 -5.02 -13.79 -14.08
C ARG A 31 -3.71 -14.52 -13.77
N THR A 32 -2.81 -13.87 -13.05
CA THR A 32 -1.58 -14.49 -12.54
C THR A 32 -1.83 -15.64 -11.54
N GLY A 33 -3.01 -15.69 -10.93
CA GLY A 33 -3.32 -16.58 -9.80
C GLY A 33 -2.87 -16.01 -8.45
N THR A 34 -2.59 -14.71 -8.39
CA THR A 34 -2.35 -13.97 -7.14
C THR A 34 -3.57 -13.98 -6.23
N ASP A 35 -3.34 -13.89 -4.92
CA ASP A 35 -4.43 -13.88 -3.92
C ASP A 35 -5.07 -12.50 -3.78
N ALA A 36 -4.30 -11.44 -4.08
CA ALA A 36 -4.78 -10.07 -4.16
C ALA A 36 -3.90 -9.22 -5.10
N ILE A 37 -4.43 -8.07 -5.51
CA ILE A 37 -3.69 -6.99 -6.15
C ILE A 37 -3.63 -5.80 -5.20
N GLU A 38 -2.42 -5.31 -4.98
CA GLU A 38 -2.17 -4.08 -4.25
C GLU A 38 -1.82 -2.96 -5.23
N ILE A 39 -2.58 -1.87 -5.23
CA ILE A 39 -2.45 -0.75 -6.15
C ILE A 39 -1.81 0.41 -5.40
N GLY A 40 -0.53 0.67 -5.66
CA GLY A 40 0.25 1.60 -4.85
C GLY A 40 1.59 1.94 -5.47
N GLY A 41 2.08 3.15 -5.21
CA GLY A 41 3.37 3.61 -5.69
C GLY A 41 3.86 4.84 -4.93
N THR A 42 5.15 5.12 -5.05
CA THR A 42 5.81 6.13 -4.19
C THR A 42 5.80 7.54 -4.78
N LEU A 43 6.10 7.68 -6.07
CA LEU A 43 6.31 8.97 -6.72
C LEU A 43 5.33 9.16 -7.89
N ASP A 44 4.95 10.41 -8.15
CA ASP A 44 4.12 10.84 -9.30
C ASP A 44 2.75 10.14 -9.43
N ILE A 45 2.23 9.63 -8.31
CA ILE A 45 0.89 9.05 -8.23
C ILE A 45 -0.17 10.15 -8.29
N THR A 46 -1.18 9.94 -9.13
CA THR A 46 -2.37 10.79 -9.22
C THR A 46 -3.62 9.94 -9.07
N ALA A 47 -4.74 10.56 -8.65
CA ALA A 47 -6.03 9.89 -8.58
C ALA A 47 -6.46 9.33 -9.95
N GLU A 48 -6.14 10.01 -11.06
CA GLU A 48 -6.43 9.53 -12.42
C GLU A 48 -5.68 8.22 -12.74
N LYS A 49 -4.39 8.15 -12.40
CA LYS A 49 -3.58 6.93 -12.58
C LYS A 49 -4.10 5.78 -11.73
N MET A 50 -4.48 6.07 -10.47
CA MET A 50 -5.09 5.10 -9.57
C MET A 50 -6.41 4.56 -10.14
N ASN A 51 -7.34 5.44 -10.53
CA ASN A 51 -8.63 5.05 -11.12
C ASN A 51 -8.45 4.18 -12.37
N ARG A 52 -7.48 4.51 -13.25
CA ARG A 52 -7.18 3.70 -14.44
C ARG A 52 -6.90 2.23 -14.09
N VAL A 53 -6.11 1.98 -13.05
CA VAL A 53 -5.77 0.61 -12.63
C VAL A 53 -6.97 -0.05 -11.96
N VAL A 54 -7.64 0.65 -11.05
CA VAL A 54 -8.83 0.14 -10.34
C VAL A 54 -9.93 -0.24 -11.33
N ASP A 55 -10.28 0.65 -12.26
CA ASP A 55 -11.33 0.41 -13.26
C ASP A 55 -10.98 -0.77 -14.18
N ALA A 56 -9.71 -0.87 -14.60
CA ALA A 56 -9.27 -1.97 -15.45
C ALA A 56 -9.27 -3.31 -14.72
N ALA A 57 -8.94 -3.32 -13.42
CA ALA A 57 -8.91 -4.53 -12.61
C ALA A 57 -10.31 -4.95 -12.10
N ALA A 58 -11.25 -4.00 -11.96
CA ALA A 58 -12.61 -4.22 -11.46
C ALA A 58 -13.46 -5.19 -12.30
N GLU A 59 -13.05 -5.48 -13.54
CA GLU A 59 -13.71 -6.46 -14.40
C GLU A 59 -13.40 -7.92 -14.00
N TYR A 60 -12.45 -8.14 -13.08
CA TYR A 60 -11.94 -9.46 -12.71
C TYR A 60 -12.24 -9.80 -11.24
N ASP A 61 -12.31 -11.10 -10.95
CA ASP A 61 -12.64 -11.65 -9.62
C ASP A 61 -11.36 -11.88 -8.81
N VAL A 62 -10.63 -10.80 -8.53
CA VAL A 62 -9.43 -10.79 -7.67
C VAL A 62 -9.55 -9.66 -6.66
N PRO A 63 -9.27 -9.87 -5.36
CA PRO A 63 -9.34 -8.82 -4.37
C PRO A 63 -8.44 -7.63 -4.71
N LEU A 64 -8.98 -6.41 -4.61
CA LEU A 64 -8.27 -5.17 -4.94
C LEU A 64 -8.07 -4.32 -3.70
N TYR A 65 -6.82 -4.03 -3.38
CA TYR A 65 -6.46 -3.15 -2.27
C TYR A 65 -5.70 -1.94 -2.78
N GLN A 66 -6.05 -0.76 -2.28
CA GLN A 66 -5.27 0.44 -2.57
C GLN A 66 -4.29 0.72 -1.43
N GLU A 67 -3.04 0.99 -1.78
CA GLU A 67 -2.04 1.56 -0.88
C GLU A 67 -1.78 3.03 -1.27
N PRO A 68 -2.47 4.00 -0.63
CA PRO A 68 -2.33 5.39 -0.98
C PRO A 68 -1.08 6.01 -0.36
N SER A 69 -0.29 6.72 -1.17
CA SER A 69 0.87 7.49 -0.69
C SER A 69 0.50 8.82 -0.04
N ASN A 70 -0.71 9.32 -0.27
CA ASN A 70 -1.26 10.53 0.34
C ASN A 70 -2.80 10.57 0.18
N PRO A 71 -3.53 11.41 0.94
CA PRO A 71 -4.99 11.47 0.87
C PRO A 71 -5.56 11.89 -0.50
N GLY A 72 -4.81 12.66 -1.30
CA GLY A 72 -5.28 13.19 -2.57
C GLY A 72 -5.32 12.18 -3.72
N VAL A 73 -4.82 10.96 -3.50
CA VAL A 73 -4.80 9.88 -4.50
C VAL A 73 -5.73 8.73 -4.16
N VAL A 74 -6.44 8.81 -3.03
CA VAL A 74 -7.42 7.82 -2.60
C VAL A 74 -8.56 7.76 -3.61
N VAL A 75 -8.93 6.55 -4.00
CA VAL A 75 -10.04 6.29 -4.92
C VAL A 75 -11.18 5.69 -4.12
N ASP A 76 -12.30 6.40 -4.03
CA ASP A 76 -13.54 5.83 -3.50
C ASP A 76 -14.23 5.00 -4.59
N SER A 77 -13.98 3.70 -4.57
CA SER A 77 -14.59 2.73 -5.50
C SER A 77 -15.15 1.53 -4.77
N PRO A 78 -16.38 1.07 -5.12
CA PRO A 78 -16.92 -0.17 -4.60
C PRO A 78 -16.20 -1.41 -5.11
N ALA A 79 -15.32 -1.28 -6.12
CA ALA A 79 -14.49 -2.38 -6.62
C ALA A 79 -13.26 -2.67 -5.74
N LEU A 80 -12.87 -1.73 -4.87
CA LEU A 80 -11.82 -2.00 -3.89
C LEU A 80 -12.40 -2.85 -2.75
N ASP A 81 -11.63 -3.80 -2.25
CA ASP A 81 -11.97 -4.55 -1.05
C ASP A 81 -11.49 -3.81 0.21
N GLY A 82 -10.41 -3.02 0.09
CA GLY A 82 -9.98 -2.15 1.17
C GLY A 82 -8.77 -1.28 0.86
N TYR A 83 -8.28 -0.65 1.92
CA TYR A 83 -7.12 0.23 1.90
C TYR A 83 -6.06 -0.29 2.86
N LEU A 84 -4.83 -0.32 2.39
CA LEU A 84 -3.66 -0.73 3.16
C LEU A 84 -2.80 0.52 3.39
N ILE A 85 -2.72 0.97 4.64
CA ILE A 85 -2.16 2.29 4.99
C ILE A 85 -0.81 2.10 5.69
N PRO A 86 0.31 2.46 5.02
CA PRO A 86 1.63 2.29 5.61
C PRO A 86 1.86 3.19 6.82
N THR A 87 2.40 2.62 7.90
CA THR A 87 3.07 3.33 9.00
C THR A 87 4.52 2.88 9.05
N VAL A 88 5.46 3.81 8.86
CA VAL A 88 6.88 3.47 8.68
C VAL A 88 7.60 3.54 10.01
N PHE A 89 7.77 2.40 10.67
CA PHE A 89 8.26 2.33 12.05
C PHE A 89 9.69 2.82 12.23
N ASN A 90 10.53 2.67 11.21
CA ASN A 90 11.90 3.16 11.21
C ASN A 90 12.06 4.50 10.47
N ALA A 91 11.00 5.29 10.30
CA ALA A 91 11.10 6.62 9.71
C ALA A 91 11.91 7.59 10.60
N GLY A 92 12.66 8.51 9.97
CA GLY A 92 13.47 9.52 10.65
C GLY A 92 12.65 10.59 11.40
N GLY A 93 11.33 10.61 11.22
CA GLY A 93 10.44 11.53 11.91
C GLY A 93 9.00 11.01 12.07
N PRO A 94 8.22 11.58 13.02
CA PRO A 94 6.89 11.10 13.37
C PRO A 94 5.84 11.29 12.27
N PHE A 95 6.16 12.06 11.22
CA PHE A 95 5.24 12.35 10.14
C PHE A 95 4.77 11.08 9.42
N TRP A 96 5.70 10.17 9.08
CA TRP A 96 5.41 8.91 8.39
C TRP A 96 4.99 7.76 9.33
N ILE A 97 4.98 8.01 10.64
CA ILE A 97 4.50 7.04 11.64
C ILE A 97 3.02 7.31 11.95
N THR A 98 2.67 8.56 12.26
CA THR A 98 1.28 8.93 12.63
C THR A 98 0.84 10.29 12.08
N GLY A 99 1.78 11.17 11.72
CA GLY A 99 1.47 12.54 11.31
C GLY A 99 0.60 12.61 10.06
N ALA A 100 0.95 11.87 9.01
CA ALA A 100 0.19 11.81 7.76
C ALA A 100 -1.22 11.25 7.97
N HIS A 101 -1.35 10.13 8.69
CA HIS A 101 -2.64 9.52 9.05
C HIS A 101 -3.55 10.53 9.79
N LYS A 102 -3.00 11.24 10.78
CA LYS A 102 -3.74 12.25 11.54
C LYS A 102 -4.22 13.40 10.67
N GLU A 103 -3.43 13.87 9.70
CA GLU A 103 -3.90 14.89 8.76
C GLU A 103 -4.96 14.33 7.81
N TRP A 104 -4.87 13.07 7.39
CA TRP A 104 -5.88 12.43 6.56
C TRP A 104 -7.24 12.35 7.27
N VAL A 105 -7.27 11.83 8.50
CA VAL A 105 -8.50 11.74 9.32
C VAL A 105 -9.15 13.10 9.58
N ARG A 106 -8.42 14.21 9.44
CA ARG A 106 -8.98 15.56 9.60
C ARG A 106 -9.68 16.08 8.35
N ILE A 107 -9.30 15.58 7.18
CA ILE A 107 -9.79 16.11 5.90
C ILE A 107 -10.76 15.18 5.20
N ASP A 108 -10.88 13.93 5.65
CA ASP A 108 -11.69 12.90 5.02
C ASP A 108 -12.39 12.00 6.05
N ASP A 109 -13.49 11.37 5.63
CA ASP A 109 -14.26 10.41 6.43
C ASP A 109 -13.93 8.98 5.95
N LEU A 110 -13.04 8.31 6.69
CA LEU A 110 -12.49 7.03 6.27
C LEU A 110 -13.44 5.88 6.58
N ASP A 111 -13.55 4.96 5.62
CA ASP A 111 -14.20 3.67 5.83
C ASP A 111 -13.29 2.76 6.66
N TRP A 112 -13.38 2.91 7.99
CA TRP A 112 -12.56 2.16 8.94
C TRP A 112 -12.80 0.64 8.92
N ASP A 113 -13.95 0.18 8.42
CA ASP A 113 -14.24 -1.25 8.30
C ASP A 113 -13.41 -1.90 7.18
N ARG A 114 -12.94 -1.10 6.22
CA ARG A 114 -12.13 -1.51 5.06
C ARG A 114 -10.72 -0.93 5.04
N THR A 115 -10.33 -0.21 6.09
CA THR A 115 -9.02 0.44 6.20
C THR A 115 -8.15 -0.32 7.20
N HIS A 116 -6.98 -0.76 6.77
CA HIS A 116 -6.05 -1.54 7.56
C HIS A 116 -4.68 -0.85 7.57
N THR A 117 -3.98 -0.93 8.69
CA THR A 117 -2.64 -0.34 8.82
C THR A 117 -1.58 -1.39 8.47
N GLU A 118 -0.50 -0.98 7.81
CA GLU A 118 0.64 -1.83 7.50
C GLU A 118 1.91 -1.32 8.18
N ALA A 119 2.53 -2.16 9.00
CA ALA A 119 3.78 -1.84 9.66
C ALA A 119 4.95 -1.99 8.68
N TYR A 120 5.46 -0.88 8.18
CA TYR A 120 6.62 -0.85 7.31
C TYR A 120 7.92 -0.79 8.10
N ILE A 121 8.88 -1.65 7.75
CA ILE A 121 10.29 -1.58 8.15
C ILE A 121 11.11 -1.52 6.86
N VAL A 122 11.56 -0.32 6.49
CA VAL A 122 12.27 -0.11 5.23
C VAL A 122 13.75 -0.46 5.39
N MET A 123 14.25 -1.41 4.60
CA MET A 123 15.62 -1.94 4.77
C MET A 123 16.57 -1.64 3.60
N ASN A 124 16.07 -1.06 2.50
CA ASN A 124 16.89 -0.69 1.35
C ASN A 124 17.15 0.83 1.33
N PRO A 125 18.35 1.31 1.70
CA PRO A 125 18.63 2.75 1.76
C PRO A 125 18.63 3.43 0.37
N ASP A 126 18.83 2.67 -0.71
CA ASP A 126 18.83 3.21 -2.07
C ASP A 126 17.42 3.36 -2.65
N ALA A 127 16.39 2.87 -1.95
CA ALA A 127 15.01 2.93 -2.42
C ALA A 127 14.41 4.35 -2.29
N ALA A 128 13.55 4.73 -3.24
CA ALA A 128 12.84 6.01 -3.21
C ALA A 128 12.02 6.19 -1.91
N VAL A 129 11.42 5.10 -1.39
CA VAL A 129 10.66 5.12 -0.13
C VAL A 129 11.55 5.42 1.07
N ALA A 130 12.80 4.93 1.10
CA ALA A 130 13.73 5.21 2.19
C ALA A 130 14.10 6.69 2.22
N GLN A 131 14.38 7.27 1.04
CA GLN A 131 14.69 8.70 0.89
C GLN A 131 13.50 9.60 1.24
N LEU A 132 12.28 9.21 0.83
CA LEU A 132 11.06 9.96 1.12
C LEU A 132 10.74 9.98 2.62
N THR A 133 10.96 8.86 3.29
CA THR A 133 10.58 8.65 4.70
C THR A 133 11.70 8.92 5.69
N ASP A 134 12.90 9.23 5.19
CA ASP A 134 14.14 9.37 5.96
C ASP A 134 14.39 8.13 6.84
N ALA A 135 14.14 6.94 6.28
CA ALA A 135 14.14 5.71 7.05
C ALA A 135 15.54 5.30 7.52
N ASP A 136 15.67 4.94 8.79
CA ASP A 136 16.88 4.33 9.34
C ASP A 136 16.98 2.88 8.86
N CYS A 137 17.78 2.67 7.82
CA CYS A 137 18.01 1.36 7.22
C CYS A 137 19.22 0.61 7.83
N ASP A 138 19.96 1.21 8.77
CA ASP A 138 21.14 0.59 9.43
C ASP A 138 20.71 -0.22 10.66
N LEU A 139 19.74 -1.11 10.47
CA LEU A 139 19.15 -1.93 11.53
C LEU A 139 19.79 -3.32 11.59
N ALA A 140 20.09 -3.80 12.80
CA ALA A 140 20.44 -5.19 13.01
C ALA A 140 19.19 -6.07 13.01
N ALA A 141 19.39 -7.39 12.90
CA ALA A 141 18.29 -8.36 12.92
C ALA A 141 17.43 -8.24 14.19
N ASP A 142 18.05 -8.03 15.35
CA ASP A 142 17.37 -7.87 16.63
C ASP A 142 16.49 -6.60 16.67
N ASP A 143 16.89 -5.53 15.97
CA ASP A 143 16.09 -4.30 15.87
C ASP A 143 14.85 -4.55 14.99
N VAL A 144 15.01 -5.24 13.86
CA VAL A 144 13.90 -5.63 12.98
C VAL A 144 12.93 -6.56 13.72
N GLU A 145 13.43 -7.53 14.49
CA GLU A 145 12.62 -8.40 15.34
C GLU A 145 11.82 -7.57 16.34
N ALA A 146 12.47 -6.65 17.06
CA ALA A 146 11.79 -5.81 18.05
C ALA A 146 10.67 -4.96 17.43
N LEU A 147 10.90 -4.37 16.25
CA LEU A 147 9.89 -3.62 15.51
C LEU A 147 8.73 -4.51 15.04
N SER A 148 9.01 -5.73 14.58
CA SER A 148 7.98 -6.66 14.10
C SER A 148 7.01 -7.15 15.19
N LEU A 149 7.42 -7.07 16.46
CA LEU A 149 6.59 -7.44 17.61
C LEU A 149 5.62 -6.32 18.04
N ILE A 150 5.71 -5.13 17.45
CA ILE A 150 4.77 -4.03 17.69
C ILE A 150 3.44 -4.40 17.03
N HIS A 151 2.37 -4.44 17.81
CA HIS A 151 1.04 -4.76 17.32
C HIS A 151 0.33 -3.48 16.88
N ILE A 152 -0.14 -3.48 15.64
CA ILE A 152 -1.07 -2.49 15.09
C ILE A 152 -2.47 -3.11 15.03
N SER A 153 -3.47 -2.31 15.36
CA SER A 153 -4.86 -2.73 15.51
C SER A 153 -5.64 -2.64 14.21
#